data_AF-Q6MNY8-F1
#
_entry.id   AF-Q6MNY8-F1
#
_cell.length_a   1.000
_cell.length_b   1.000
_cell.length_c   1.000
_cell.angle_alpha   90.00
_cell.angle_beta   90.00
_cell.angle_gamma   90.00
#
_symmetry.space_group_name_H-M   'P 1'
#
loop_
_entity.id
_entity.type
_entity.pdbx_description
1 polymer ?
#
loop_
_entity_poly.entity_id
_entity_poly.type
_entity_poly.pdbx_seq_one_letter_code
_entity_poly.pdbx_strand_id
1 'polypeptide(L)'
;MSLLGVWIFVGLLYQGQELPPPNPALQIVYHFSSDTENTLRYWREGEQGFCERRAQYSFNQEQLYQKVIEVHPDNAPWCSQDSDMRLGFESWTVLRQMNGRLYLKVLMGEEDLSFIWKRKIE
;
A
#
# COMPACT_ATOMS: atom_id res chain seq x y z
N MET A 1 16.75 -8.48 3.32
CA MET A 1 15.49 -8.43 2.57
C MET A 1 15.31 -7.01 2.07
N SER A 2 14.97 -6.80 0.80
CA SER A 2 14.87 -5.46 0.21
C SER A 2 13.46 -5.21 -0.32
N LEU A 3 12.83 -4.12 0.11
CA LEU A 3 11.53 -3.66 -0.38
C LEU A 3 11.65 -2.79 -1.64
N LEU A 4 12.86 -2.38 -2.03
CA LEU A 4 13.09 -1.46 -3.14
C LEU A 4 12.38 -1.87 -4.43
N GLY A 5 11.92 -0.87 -5.18
CA GLY A 5 11.22 -1.06 -6.45
C GLY A 5 9.70 -0.95 -6.35
N VAL A 6 9.03 -1.33 -7.43
CA VAL A 6 7.60 -1.10 -7.64
C VAL A 6 6.81 -2.38 -7.36
N TRP A 7 5.76 -2.26 -6.57
CA TRP A 7 4.85 -3.33 -6.20
C TRP A 7 3.43 -2.96 -6.60
N ILE A 8 2.73 -3.90 -7.22
CA ILE A 8 1.37 -3.73 -7.70
C ILE A 8 0.45 -4.56 -6.82
N PHE A 9 -0.64 -3.96 -6.36
CA PHE A 9 -1.70 -4.68 -5.66
C PHE A 9 -2.36 -5.68 -6.61
N VAL A 10 -2.46 -6.95 -6.19
CA VAL A 10 -2.98 -8.04 -7.03
C VAL A 10 -4.11 -8.83 -6.37
N GLY A 11 -4.45 -8.52 -5.12
CA GLY A 11 -5.52 -9.23 -4.43
C GLY A 11 -5.42 -9.15 -2.91
N LEU A 12 -6.24 -9.94 -2.26
CA LEU A 12 -6.37 -10.01 -0.81
C LEU A 12 -6.08 -11.43 -0.33
N LEU A 13 -5.54 -11.57 0.88
CA LEU A 13 -5.58 -12.79 1.65
C LEU A 13 -6.59 -12.57 2.77
N TYR A 14 -7.74 -13.24 2.69
CA TYR A 14 -8.79 -13.16 3.71
C TYR A 14 -9.03 -14.54 4.29
N GLN A 15 -8.87 -14.70 5.61
CA GLN A 15 -9.05 -15.98 6.31
C GLN A 15 -8.22 -17.13 5.67
N GLY A 16 -7.01 -16.83 5.20
CA GLY A 16 -6.12 -17.79 4.54
C GLY A 16 -6.43 -18.08 3.08
N GLN A 17 -7.49 -17.50 2.50
CA GLN A 17 -7.84 -17.65 1.09
C GLN A 17 -7.37 -16.43 0.28
N GLU A 18 -6.65 -16.67 -0.82
CA GLU A 18 -6.34 -15.61 -1.79
C GLU A 18 -7.58 -15.29 -2.62
N LEU A 19 -7.95 -14.01 -2.66
CA LEU A 19 -9.07 -13.46 -3.40
C LEU A 19 -8.56 -12.43 -4.41
N PRO A 20 -9.22 -12.27 -5.58
CA PRO A 20 -8.88 -11.20 -6.50
C PRO A 20 -9.17 -9.82 -5.89
N PRO A 21 -8.68 -8.74 -6.52
CA PRO A 21 -9.05 -7.38 -6.14
C PRO A 21 -10.58 -7.23 -6.07
N PRO A 22 -11.15 -6.68 -4.97
CA PRO A 22 -12.60 -6.48 -4.85
C PRO A 22 -13.17 -5.58 -5.95
N ASN A 23 -12.36 -4.61 -6.39
CA ASN A 23 -12.66 -3.78 -7.54
C ASN A 23 -11.59 -4.03 -8.62
N PRO A 24 -11.94 -4.64 -9.76
CA PRO A 24 -10.97 -4.93 -10.83
C PRO A 24 -10.46 -3.67 -11.53
N ALA A 25 -11.16 -2.54 -11.44
CA ALA A 25 -10.72 -1.25 -11.98
C ALA A 25 -9.73 -0.53 -11.05
N LEU A 26 -9.64 -0.94 -9.78
CA LEU A 26 -8.76 -0.32 -8.80
C LEU A 26 -7.29 -0.70 -9.08
N GLN A 27 -6.48 0.31 -9.33
CA GLN A 27 -5.04 0.20 -9.47
C GLN A 27 -4.39 0.78 -8.23
N ILE A 28 -3.50 0.02 -7.60
CA ILE A 28 -2.68 0.50 -6.48
C ILE A 28 -1.22 0.14 -6.77
N VAL A 29 -0.39 1.17 -6.76
CA VAL A 29 1.04 1.09 -6.99
C VAL A 29 1.76 1.55 -5.74
N TYR A 30 2.66 0.71 -5.26
CA TYR A 30 3.49 0.97 -4.11
C TYR A 30 4.96 0.95 -4.50
N HIS A 31 5.60 2.11 -4.51
CA HIS A 31 6.99 2.28 -4.92
C HIS A 31 7.87 2.60 -3.72
N PHE A 32 8.85 1.74 -3.45
CA PHE A 32 9.93 2.01 -2.49
C PHE A 32 11.15 2.52 -3.26
N SER A 33 11.31 3.85 -3.30
CA SER A 33 12.34 4.52 -4.10
C SER A 33 13.71 4.53 -3.43
N SER A 34 13.75 4.38 -2.11
CA SER A 34 14.96 4.26 -1.30
C SER A 34 14.69 3.37 -0.09
N ASP A 35 15.72 3.13 0.73
CA ASP A 35 15.57 2.34 1.97
C ASP A 35 14.75 3.05 3.05
N THR A 36 14.42 4.33 2.86
CA THR A 36 13.76 5.18 3.85
C THR A 36 12.51 5.88 3.33
N GLU A 37 12.26 5.90 2.02
CA GLU A 37 11.11 6.58 1.42
C GLU A 37 10.29 5.68 0.50
N ASN A 38 8.98 5.89 0.52
CA ASN A 38 8.07 5.23 -0.39
C ASN A 38 6.91 6.13 -0.83
N THR A 39 6.35 5.81 -1.99
CA THR A 39 5.16 6.46 -2.56
C THR A 39 4.08 5.43 -2.78
N LEU A 40 2.87 5.72 -2.34
CA LEU A 40 1.68 4.93 -2.64
C LEU A 40 0.77 5.78 -3.51
N ARG A 41 0.34 5.20 -4.64
CA ARG A 41 -0.59 5.82 -5.57
C ARG A 41 -1.71 4.85 -5.88
N TYR A 42 -2.95 5.31 -5.84
CA TYR A 42 -4.08 4.53 -6.36
C TYR A 42 -5.09 5.37 -7.13
N TRP A 43 -5.75 4.73 -8.07
CA TRP A 43 -6.79 5.29 -8.93
C TRP A 43 -7.69 4.18 -9.43
N ARG A 44 -8.82 4.52 -10.05
CA ARG A 44 -9.70 3.55 -10.71
C ARG A 44 -9.76 3.83 -12.19
N GLU A 45 -9.64 2.81 -13.01
CA GLU A 45 -9.82 2.93 -14.46
C GLU A 45 -11.25 3.39 -14.78
N GLY A 46 -11.38 4.40 -15.63
CA GLY A 46 -12.67 4.99 -15.99
C GLY A 46 -13.20 6.05 -15.02
N GLU A 47 -12.55 6.28 -13.88
CA GLU A 47 -12.87 7.37 -12.94
C GLU A 47 -11.84 8.51 -13.04
N GLN A 48 -12.27 9.74 -12.75
CA GLN A 48 -11.36 10.90 -12.68
C GLN A 48 -10.70 11.02 -11.32
N GLY A 49 -9.41 11.33 -11.33
CA GLY A 49 -8.61 11.59 -10.13
C GLY A 49 -7.81 10.39 -9.64
N PHE A 50 -7.00 10.64 -8.63
CA PHE A 50 -6.15 9.65 -7.97
C PHE A 50 -5.88 10.10 -6.53
N CYS A 51 -5.33 9.19 -5.74
CA CYS A 51 -4.73 9.50 -4.46
C CYS A 51 -3.26 9.10 -4.48
N GLU A 52 -2.40 9.99 -4.02
CA GLU A 52 -0.98 9.77 -3.90
C GLU A 52 -0.43 10.39 -2.62
N ARG A 53 0.47 9.65 -1.98
CA ARG A 53 1.19 10.11 -0.79
C ARG A 53 2.61 9.58 -0.77
N ARG A 54 3.52 10.38 -0.20
CA ARG A 54 4.89 9.99 0.11
C ARG A 54 5.04 9.82 1.62
N ALA A 55 5.77 8.78 2.01
CA ALA A 55 6.03 8.47 3.41
C ALA A 55 7.49 8.14 3.65
N GLN A 56 8.00 8.55 4.80
CA GLN A 56 9.17 7.91 5.38
C GLN A 56 8.77 6.56 5.96
N TYR A 57 9.66 5.58 5.87
CA TYR A 57 9.40 4.26 6.42
C TYR A 57 10.62 3.63 7.06
N SER A 58 10.37 2.66 7.92
CA SER A 58 11.37 1.72 8.42
C SER A 58 10.77 0.33 8.46
N PHE A 59 11.60 -0.67 8.23
CA PHE A 59 11.17 -2.07 8.19
C PHE A 59 12.13 -2.95 8.97
N ASN A 60 11.62 -3.65 9.99
CA ASN A 60 12.42 -4.47 10.90
C ASN A 60 12.28 -5.99 10.65
N GLN A 61 11.98 -6.40 9.42
CA GLN A 61 11.73 -7.79 8.98
C GLN A 61 10.35 -8.36 9.35
N GLU A 62 9.59 -7.72 10.24
CA GLU A 62 8.23 -8.15 10.62
C GLU A 62 7.20 -7.04 10.45
N GLN A 63 7.57 -5.82 10.83
CA GLN A 63 6.70 -4.66 10.84
C GLN A 63 7.26 -3.56 9.96
N LEU A 64 6.38 -2.99 9.14
CA LEU A 64 6.60 -1.78 8.38
C LEU A 64 5.98 -0.62 9.16
N TYR A 65 6.84 0.30 9.61
CA TYR A 65 6.42 1.60 10.13
C TYR A 65 6.42 2.62 8.99
N GLN A 66 5.46 3.54 9.01
CA GLN A 66 5.39 4.63 8.05
C GLN A 66 4.92 5.92 8.69
N LYS A 67 5.44 7.05 8.19
CA LYS A 67 4.96 8.40 8.45
C LYS A 67 4.74 9.16 7.15
N VAL A 68 3.52 9.62 6.92
CA VAL A 68 3.18 10.41 5.73
C VAL A 68 3.85 11.78 5.84
N ILE A 69 4.74 12.09 4.90
CA ILE A 69 5.47 13.36 4.85
C ILE A 69 4.96 14.31 3.76
N GLU A 70 4.16 13.79 2.82
CA GLU A 70 3.59 14.56 1.73
C GLU A 70 2.34 13.87 1.20
N VAL A 71 1.35 14.67 0.84
CA VAL A 71 0.13 14.25 0.15
C VAL A 71 0.08 15.07 -1.14
N HIS A 72 -0.14 14.43 -2.29
CA HIS A 72 -0.06 15.13 -3.57
C HIS A 72 -1.16 16.22 -3.65
N PRO A 73 -0.84 17.44 -4.12
CA PRO A 73 -1.79 18.56 -4.12
C PRO A 73 -3.02 18.32 -5.00
N ASP A 74 -2.86 17.57 -6.09
CA ASP A 74 -3.95 17.19 -7.01
C ASP A 74 -4.70 15.92 -6.59
N ASN A 75 -4.55 15.45 -5.35
CA ASN A 75 -5.35 14.35 -4.85
C ASN A 75 -6.84 14.66 -4.99
N ALA A 76 -7.61 13.65 -5.40
CA ALA A 76 -9.04 13.80 -5.49
C ALA A 76 -9.64 14.11 -4.10
N PRO A 77 -10.76 14.87 -4.00
CA PRO A 77 -11.30 15.29 -2.71
C PRO A 77 -11.63 14.15 -1.75
N TRP A 78 -12.00 12.99 -2.31
CA TRP A 78 -12.35 11.79 -1.57
C TRP A 78 -11.16 11.09 -0.92
N CYS A 79 -9.91 11.38 -1.32
CA CYS A 79 -8.71 10.82 -0.69
C CYS A 79 -8.62 11.16 0.81
N SER A 80 -9.15 12.31 1.23
CA SER A 80 -9.10 12.77 2.63
C SER A 80 -9.84 11.84 3.63
N GLN A 81 -10.72 10.99 3.12
CA GLN A 81 -11.43 9.99 3.92
C GLN A 81 -10.49 8.88 4.40
N ASP A 82 -9.45 8.58 3.63
CA ASP A 82 -8.46 7.56 3.96
C ASP A 82 -7.42 8.14 4.94
N SER A 83 -7.17 7.41 6.03
CA SER A 83 -6.27 7.89 7.09
C SER A 83 -4.82 8.00 6.63
N ASP A 84 -4.38 7.10 5.75
CA ASP A 84 -3.04 7.10 5.16
C ASP A 84 -2.81 8.16 4.07
N MET A 85 -3.86 8.93 3.75
CA MET A 85 -3.83 10.10 2.88
C MET A 85 -3.86 11.43 3.68
N ARG A 86 -3.44 11.39 4.94
CA ARG A 86 -3.35 12.56 5.82
C ARG A 86 -1.90 12.86 6.17
N LEU A 87 -1.49 14.11 5.99
CA LEU A 87 -0.14 14.55 6.33
C LEU A 87 0.16 14.29 7.81
N GLY A 88 1.33 13.71 8.09
CA GLY A 88 1.77 13.37 9.43
C GLY A 88 1.14 12.10 10.01
N PHE A 89 0.25 11.41 9.29
CA PHE A 89 -0.31 10.14 9.75
C PHE A 89 0.79 9.09 9.90
N GLU A 90 0.76 8.35 11.00
CA GLU A 90 1.71 7.31 11.33
C GLU A 90 0.99 5.95 11.41
N SER A 91 1.63 4.90 10.91
CA SER A 91 1.05 3.55 10.92
C SER A 91 2.11 2.48 11.10
N TRP A 92 1.67 1.34 11.63
CA TRP A 92 2.44 0.12 11.75
C TRP A 92 1.62 -1.01 11.13
N THR A 93 2.23 -1.76 10.21
CA THR A 93 1.60 -2.95 9.60
C THR A 93 2.55 -4.13 9.64
N VAL A 94 2.01 -5.32 9.86
CA VAL A 94 2.77 -6.56 9.70
C VAL A 94 3.00 -6.78 8.20
N LEU A 95 4.26 -6.93 7.81
CA LEU A 95 4.67 -7.21 6.45
C LEU A 95 5.37 -8.56 6.40
N ARG A 96 4.88 -9.45 5.54
CA ARG A 96 5.53 -10.72 5.23
C ARG A 96 5.90 -10.77 3.76
N GLN A 97 7.07 -11.31 3.46
CA GLN A 97 7.50 -11.57 2.09
C GLN A 97 7.66 -13.08 1.88
N MET A 98 6.95 -13.63 0.90
CA MET A 98 7.03 -15.05 0.54
C MET A 98 6.74 -15.23 -0.94
N ASN A 99 7.45 -16.16 -1.59
CA ASN A 99 7.27 -16.48 -3.02
C ASN A 99 7.32 -15.25 -3.95
N GLY A 100 8.18 -14.27 -3.63
CA GLY A 100 8.31 -13.04 -4.43
C GLY A 100 7.14 -12.05 -4.32
N ARG A 101 6.22 -12.26 -3.36
CA ARG A 101 5.09 -11.36 -3.06
C ARG A 101 5.25 -10.72 -1.69
N LEU A 102 4.63 -9.55 -1.52
CA LEU A 102 4.45 -8.95 -0.19
C LEU A 102 3.01 -9.16 0.28
N TYR A 103 2.87 -9.38 1.58
CA TYR A 103 1.61 -9.50 2.29
C TYR A 103 1.63 -8.45 3.39
N LEU A 104 0.80 -7.42 3.25
CA LEU A 104 0.69 -6.33 4.22
C LEU A 104 -0.63 -6.45 4.95
N LYS A 105 -0.59 -6.63 6.28
CA LYS A 105 -1.80 -6.76 7.09
C LYS A 105 -2.56 -5.45 7.15
N VAL A 106 -3.87 -5.49 6.92
CA VAL A 106 -4.73 -4.31 7.04
C VAL A 106 -5.38 -4.34 8.41
N LEU A 107 -5.31 -3.21 9.12
CA LEU A 107 -5.98 -3.06 10.41
C LEU A 107 -7.46 -2.74 10.17
N MET A 108 -8.29 -3.80 10.10
CA MET A 108 -9.74 -3.71 10.03
C MET A 108 -10.36 -4.58 11.13
N GLY A 109 -10.45 -4.04 12.35
CA GLY A 109 -11.03 -4.75 13.50
C GLY A 109 -10.27 -6.03 13.85
N GLU A 110 -11.00 -7.13 14.06
CA GLU A 110 -10.45 -8.45 14.41
C GLU A 110 -10.18 -9.34 13.17
N GLU A 111 -10.45 -8.84 11.96
CA GLU A 111 -10.35 -9.65 10.76
C GLU A 111 -8.88 -9.89 10.35
N ASP A 112 -8.57 -11.13 9.94
CA ASP A 112 -7.28 -11.46 9.35
C ASP A 112 -7.30 -11.21 7.84
N LEU A 113 -7.05 -9.95 7.48
CA LEU A 113 -6.99 -9.47 6.11
C LEU A 113 -5.58 -8.96 5.78
N SER A 114 -5.01 -9.41 4.66
CA SER A 114 -3.77 -8.86 4.12
C SER A 114 -3.93 -8.46 2.66
N PHE A 115 -3.31 -7.36 2.26
CA PHE A 115 -3.15 -6.99 0.86
C PHE A 115 -1.96 -7.74 0.27
N ILE A 116 -2.15 -8.31 -0.91
CA ILE A 116 -1.15 -9.07 -1.65
C ILE A 116 -0.58 -8.18 -2.75
N TRP A 117 0.75 -8.12 -2.80
CA TRP A 117 1.48 -7.29 -3.75
C TRP A 117 2.45 -8.13 -4.55
N LYS A 118 2.53 -7.87 -5.85
CA LYS A 118 3.49 -8.48 -6.76
C LYS A 118 4.51 -7.44 -7.21
N ARG A 119 5.79 -7.78 -7.20
CA ARG A 119 6.82 -6.90 -7.76
C ARG A 119 6.58 -6.73 -9.26
N LYS A 120 6.59 -5.48 -9.75
CA LYS A 120 6.63 -5.18 -11.18
C LYS A 120 8.05 -5.49 -11.67
N ILE A 121 8.16 -6.45 -12.58
CA ILE A 121 9.40 -6.74 -13.29
C ILE A 121 9.32 -5.94 -14.59
N GLU A 122 10.31 -5.08 -14.82
CA GLU A 122 10.46 -4.36 -16.10
C GLU A 122 10.89 -5.30 -17.23
#